data_AF-A0A2T4JAY9-F1
#
_entry.id   AF-A0A2T4JAY9-F1
#
_cell.length_a   1.000
_cell.length_b   1.000
_cell.length_c   1.000
_cell.angle_alpha   90.00
_cell.angle_beta   90.00
_cell.angle_gamma   90.00
#
_symmetry.space_group_name_H-M   'P 1'
#
loop_
_entity.id
_entity.type
_entity.pdbx_description
1 polymer ?
#
loop_
_entity_poly.entity_id
_entity_poly.type
_entity_poly.pdbx_seq_one_letter_code
_entity_poly.pdbx_strand_id
1 'polypeptide(L)'
;MRTRFVAATGLATALYAITTAALAAGDDPLSAIDWLSQSVTTQVSAVQPSGTPPTVARPGEPPVSANGALPVDVATTALDAPSPDGVGLIAPAVSGLPRNLWGAGRTDEIAQAIIRDRMSSLPALRQLFLTMLLAEATPPADSEGKGRLLQARVDKLMQIGALEQAAALIEISGAETPDLFRRAFDVALLTGNEDRACAKMQESPGLAPTIQARVFCLARDGQWDAAALTLQTAAALKQISSAGAELLARFLDPDLFDGELMPPPPNPVTPLDWKIYSAIGESLPTASLPVAFSYAEIGQEAGWKAQIEAAERLTRAGTIAPNVILGLYTDRDPAASGGVWDRVAAFQDFDAAMQSRDPQRVAQTLPVVWARMQEVELEVPFAMLYGRDLTAIPLTGEAATIAFRVELLSPVAETAAAARETTDTTERFLIALTRGDLKGVTAPDSMGRAIAPAFLNPMPSTETRALVDGNRTGEAILLAIEEIARGVEGDLASVTRGLSLLRSVGLEGVARRTALELMILERRG
;
A
#
# COMPACT_ATOMS: atom_id res chain seq x y z
N MET A 1 -73.24 -18.14 15.46
CA MET A 1 -73.79 -16.95 16.13
C MET A 1 -72.89 -15.76 15.78
N ARG A 2 -73.16 -15.00 14.70
CA ARG A 2 -73.88 -13.70 14.68
C ARG A 2 -73.65 -12.80 15.91
N THR A 3 -72.93 -11.69 15.71
CA THR A 3 -73.28 -10.24 15.94
C THR A 3 -71.99 -9.41 15.94
N ARG A 4 -71.67 -8.57 14.92
CA ARG A 4 -72.09 -7.18 14.60
C ARG A 4 -71.62 -6.07 15.59
N PHE A 5 -70.73 -5.21 15.06
CA PHE A 5 -70.56 -3.74 15.17
C PHE A 5 -70.50 -3.05 16.54
N VAL A 6 -69.48 -2.19 16.74
CA VAL A 6 -69.61 -0.73 16.91
C VAL A 6 -68.25 -0.05 16.61
N ALA A 7 -68.30 1.07 15.89
CA ALA A 7 -67.20 1.96 15.55
C ALA A 7 -66.82 2.90 16.69
N ALA A 8 -65.53 3.24 16.81
CA ALA A 8 -65.10 4.42 17.55
C ALA A 8 -63.95 5.11 16.80
N THR A 9 -64.28 6.30 16.34
CA THR A 9 -63.45 7.34 15.73
C THR A 9 -62.30 7.78 16.66
N GLY A 10 -61.06 7.65 16.18
CA GLY A 10 -59.88 8.28 16.78
C GLY A 10 -59.29 9.30 15.81
N LEU A 11 -59.26 10.56 16.22
CA LEU A 11 -58.62 11.69 15.54
C LEU A 11 -57.16 11.35 15.19
N ALA A 12 -56.82 11.37 13.90
CA ALA A 12 -55.43 11.39 13.43
C ALA A 12 -54.95 12.84 13.35
N THR A 13 -54.21 13.29 14.36
CA THR A 13 -53.48 14.56 14.36
C THR A 13 -52.30 14.45 13.38
N ALA A 14 -52.35 15.24 12.31
CA ALA A 14 -51.28 15.37 11.34
C ALA A 14 -50.09 16.11 11.98
N LEU A 15 -48.99 15.40 12.22
CA LEU A 15 -47.68 15.99 12.53
C LEU A 15 -46.87 16.03 11.23
N TYR A 16 -46.80 17.21 10.61
CA TYR A 16 -45.95 17.49 9.46
C TYR A 16 -44.50 17.54 9.96
N ALA A 17 -43.76 16.43 9.81
CA ALA A 17 -42.32 16.41 10.03
C ALA A 17 -41.64 17.06 8.82
N ILE A 18 -41.23 18.32 8.98
CA ILE A 18 -40.35 19.01 8.04
C ILE A 18 -38.96 18.40 8.23
N THR A 19 -38.57 17.48 7.35
CA THR A 19 -37.20 17.00 7.25
C THR A 19 -36.34 18.11 6.64
N THR A 20 -35.68 18.89 7.49
CA THR A 20 -34.55 19.72 7.07
C THR A 20 -33.44 18.79 6.60
N ALA A 21 -33.22 18.73 5.28
CA ALA A 21 -32.02 18.16 4.72
C ALA A 21 -30.82 18.90 5.30
N ALA A 22 -30.04 18.24 6.14
CA ALA A 22 -28.73 18.72 6.53
C ALA A 22 -27.86 18.72 5.26
N LEU A 23 -27.57 19.92 4.75
CA LEU A 23 -26.48 20.14 3.83
C LEU A 23 -25.20 19.73 4.57
N ALA A 24 -24.62 18.60 4.17
CA ALA A 24 -23.27 18.24 4.56
C ALA A 24 -22.32 19.31 4.00
N ALA A 25 -21.73 20.08 4.91
CA ALA A 25 -20.68 21.04 4.60
C ALA A 25 -19.34 20.43 5.03
N GLY A 26 -18.36 20.46 4.12
CA GLY A 26 -16.95 20.22 4.41
C GLY A 26 -16.37 19.01 3.68
N ASP A 27 -15.70 19.27 2.54
CA ASP A 27 -14.67 18.39 1.97
C ASP A 27 -13.54 18.22 3.00
N ASP A 28 -13.57 17.15 3.78
CA ASP A 28 -12.36 16.64 4.41
C ASP A 28 -11.58 15.84 3.35
N PRO A 29 -10.27 16.05 3.16
CA PRO A 29 -9.49 15.16 2.33
C PRO A 29 -9.45 13.79 3.01
N LEU A 30 -10.27 12.87 2.52
CA LEU A 30 -10.35 11.49 2.97
C LEU A 30 -9.01 10.80 2.73
N SER A 31 -8.12 10.86 3.71
CA SER A 31 -7.01 9.92 3.84
C SER A 31 -7.60 8.51 3.90
N ALA A 32 -7.17 7.61 3.01
CA ALA A 32 -7.59 6.21 3.03
C ALA A 32 -6.89 5.38 4.13
N ILE A 33 -6.04 6.04 4.93
CA ILE A 33 -5.26 5.43 6.00
C ILE A 33 -5.68 6.06 7.33
N ASP A 34 -6.20 5.23 8.22
CA ASP A 34 -6.68 5.67 9.54
C ASP A 34 -5.54 6.00 10.52
N TRP A 35 -4.37 5.39 10.34
CA TRP A 35 -3.19 5.57 11.20
C TRP A 35 -2.26 6.72 10.77
N LEU A 36 -2.59 7.40 9.68
CA LEU A 36 -1.83 8.56 9.22
C LEU A 36 -1.98 9.72 10.22
N SER A 37 -0.89 10.45 10.50
CA SER A 37 -0.95 11.64 11.35
C SER A 37 -1.96 12.62 10.75
N GLN A 38 -2.94 13.10 11.53
CA GLN A 38 -3.96 14.05 11.05
C GLN A 38 -3.35 15.45 10.89
N SER A 39 -3.90 16.31 10.04
CA SER A 39 -3.50 17.72 10.04
C SER A 39 -4.23 18.50 11.15
N VAL A 40 -3.64 19.60 11.64
CA VAL A 40 -4.42 20.60 12.38
C VAL A 40 -5.52 21.10 11.44
N THR A 41 -6.77 20.68 11.66
CA THR A 41 -7.92 21.43 11.15
C THR A 41 -7.81 22.79 11.81
N THR A 42 -7.46 23.81 11.04
CA THR A 42 -7.59 25.20 11.50
C THR A 42 -9.07 25.50 11.66
N GLN A 43 -9.69 25.01 12.74
CA GLN A 43 -10.76 25.73 13.42
C GLN A 43 -10.13 26.93 14.15
N VAL A 44 -9.45 27.79 13.39
CA VAL A 44 -9.35 29.17 13.81
C VAL A 44 -10.76 29.69 13.55
N SER A 45 -11.61 29.62 14.57
CA SER A 45 -12.73 30.57 14.65
C SER A 45 -12.08 31.92 14.43
N ALA A 46 -12.32 32.52 13.26
CA ALA A 46 -11.81 33.83 12.93
C ALA A 46 -12.31 34.78 14.01
N VAL A 47 -11.49 35.05 15.01
CA VAL A 47 -11.67 36.20 15.88
C VAL A 47 -11.51 37.38 14.95
N GLN A 48 -12.64 37.96 14.54
CA GLN A 48 -12.66 39.18 13.77
C GLN A 48 -11.78 40.20 14.50
N PRO A 49 -10.73 40.74 13.86
CA PRO A 49 -10.07 41.92 14.37
C PRO A 49 -11.12 43.05 14.29
N SER A 50 -11.70 43.38 15.43
CA SER A 50 -12.50 44.58 15.60
C SER A 50 -11.53 45.76 15.59
N GLY A 51 -11.10 46.17 14.39
CA GLY A 51 -10.10 47.21 14.21
C GLY A 51 -9.92 47.53 12.74
N THR A 52 -10.77 48.40 12.21
CA THR A 52 -10.61 48.99 10.89
C THR A 52 -9.34 49.85 10.88
N PRO A 53 -8.37 49.65 9.97
CA PRO A 53 -7.34 50.65 9.73
C PRO A 53 -7.99 51.88 9.06
N PRO A 54 -7.61 53.12 9.41
CA PRO A 54 -8.16 54.29 8.74
C PRO A 54 -7.62 54.38 7.31
N THR A 55 -8.43 54.03 6.33
CA THR A 55 -8.19 54.35 4.92
C THR A 55 -8.59 55.79 4.64
N VAL A 56 -7.61 56.60 4.25
CA VAL A 56 -7.83 57.97 3.76
C VAL A 56 -8.54 57.88 2.41
N ALA A 57 -9.84 58.15 2.38
CA ALA A 57 -10.62 58.22 1.15
C ALA A 57 -10.33 59.53 0.40
N ARG A 58 -9.88 59.43 -0.86
CA ARG A 58 -9.97 60.55 -1.81
C ARG A 58 -11.45 60.70 -2.25
N PRO A 59 -12.03 61.91 -2.24
CA PRO A 59 -13.39 62.10 -2.73
C PRO A 59 -13.42 62.05 -4.27
N GLY A 60 -14.18 61.12 -4.87
CA GLY A 60 -14.52 61.22 -6.30
C GLY A 60 -14.83 59.93 -7.08
N GLU A 61 -14.68 58.73 -6.53
CA GLU A 61 -14.89 57.49 -7.30
C GLU A 61 -16.07 56.67 -6.75
N PRO A 62 -17.04 56.24 -7.59
CA PRO A 62 -18.17 55.45 -7.14
C PRO A 62 -17.73 54.01 -6.79
N PRO A 63 -18.40 53.36 -5.81
CA PRO A 63 -18.00 52.02 -5.36
C PRO A 63 -18.28 50.97 -6.43
N VAL A 64 -17.26 50.19 -6.79
CA VAL A 64 -17.43 48.96 -7.59
C VAL A 64 -17.86 47.82 -6.68
N SER A 65 -19.14 47.44 -6.82
CA SER A 65 -19.83 46.28 -6.22
C SER A 65 -20.10 46.29 -4.71
N ALA A 66 -21.36 46.00 -4.35
CA ALA A 66 -21.88 45.98 -2.98
C ALA A 66 -21.74 44.61 -2.27
N ASN A 67 -21.13 43.62 -2.92
CA ASN A 67 -20.92 42.29 -2.34
C ASN A 67 -19.42 41.99 -2.37
N GLY A 68 -18.76 42.21 -1.24
CA GLY A 68 -17.37 41.84 -1.05
C GLY A 68 -17.19 40.35 -1.33
N ALA A 69 -16.49 40.03 -2.41
CA ALA A 69 -15.96 38.70 -2.63
C ALA A 69 -14.87 38.46 -1.56
N LEU A 70 -15.10 37.49 -0.68
CA LEU A 70 -14.04 36.95 0.16
C LEU A 70 -12.90 36.48 -0.75
N PRO A 71 -11.62 36.69 -0.41
CA PRO A 71 -10.52 36.10 -1.16
C PRO A 71 -10.69 34.58 -1.10
N VAL A 72 -10.96 33.96 -2.24
CA VAL A 72 -10.78 32.52 -2.41
C VAL A 72 -9.28 32.30 -2.49
N ASP A 73 -8.76 31.31 -1.77
CA ASP A 73 -7.38 30.86 -1.95
C ASP A 73 -7.23 30.35 -3.39
N VAL A 74 -6.68 31.20 -4.26
CA VAL A 74 -6.34 30.84 -5.62
C VAL A 74 -4.95 30.23 -5.59
N ALA A 75 -4.88 28.90 -5.52
CA ALA A 75 -3.66 28.18 -5.83
C ALA A 75 -3.33 28.41 -7.31
N THR A 76 -2.37 29.28 -7.60
CA THR A 76 -1.87 29.51 -8.95
C THR A 76 -0.80 28.48 -9.27
N THR A 77 -1.13 27.45 -10.04
CA THR A 77 -0.14 26.65 -10.76
C THR A 77 0.17 27.34 -12.09
N ALA A 78 1.45 27.45 -12.44
CA ALA A 78 1.83 27.85 -13.78
C ALA A 78 1.25 26.84 -14.77
N LEU A 79 0.63 27.33 -15.86
CA LEU A 79 -0.03 26.48 -16.87
C LEU A 79 0.93 25.45 -17.51
N ASP A 80 2.25 25.70 -17.42
CA ASP A 80 3.33 24.86 -17.94
C ASP A 80 4.00 23.97 -16.87
N ALA A 81 3.56 24.00 -15.61
CA ALA A 81 4.11 23.12 -14.58
C ALA A 81 3.59 21.68 -14.77
N PRO A 82 4.45 20.65 -14.70
CA PRO A 82 4.00 19.27 -14.82
C PRO A 82 3.02 18.93 -13.70
N SER A 83 1.87 18.34 -14.06
CA SER A 83 0.85 17.96 -13.08
C SER A 83 1.41 16.90 -12.11
N PRO A 84 1.27 17.10 -10.78
CA PRO A 84 1.68 16.10 -9.79
C PRO A 84 1.01 14.73 -10.00
N ASP A 85 -0.19 14.70 -10.57
CA ASP A 85 -0.94 13.46 -10.81
C ASP A 85 -0.34 12.59 -11.92
N GLY A 86 0.53 13.16 -12.76
CA GLY A 86 1.17 12.44 -13.86
C GLY A 86 2.54 11.84 -13.54
N VAL A 87 3.13 12.19 -12.39
CA VAL A 87 4.51 11.79 -12.05
C VAL A 87 4.61 10.29 -11.78
N GLY A 88 5.79 9.72 -12.03
CA GLY A 88 6.04 8.30 -11.81
C GLY A 88 7.52 7.97 -11.81
N LEU A 89 7.87 6.86 -11.16
CA LEU A 89 9.23 6.32 -11.08
C LEU A 89 9.52 5.33 -12.21
N ILE A 90 8.49 4.82 -12.88
CA ILE A 90 8.62 3.81 -13.95
C ILE A 90 8.05 4.37 -15.26
N ALA A 91 8.91 4.56 -16.25
CA ALA A 91 8.51 5.00 -17.57
C ALA A 91 7.63 3.95 -18.28
N PRO A 92 6.71 4.35 -19.17
CA PRO A 92 5.82 3.46 -19.93
C PRO A 92 6.55 2.32 -20.67
N ALA A 93 7.74 2.62 -21.21
CA ALA A 93 8.56 1.64 -21.93
C ALA A 93 9.07 0.50 -21.02
N VAL A 94 9.20 0.75 -19.71
CA VAL A 94 9.66 -0.23 -18.72
C VAL A 94 8.48 -0.93 -18.06
N SER A 95 7.41 -0.20 -17.74
CA SER A 95 6.22 -0.79 -17.10
C SER A 95 5.41 -1.68 -18.03
N GLY A 96 5.48 -1.46 -19.35
CA GLY A 96 4.59 -2.08 -20.33
C GLY A 96 3.16 -1.55 -20.26
N LEU A 97 2.89 -0.51 -19.46
CA LEU A 97 1.60 0.16 -19.35
C LEU A 97 1.54 1.34 -20.34
N PRO A 98 0.37 1.60 -20.95
CA PRO A 98 0.22 2.72 -21.88
C PRO A 98 0.31 4.08 -21.15
N ARG A 99 0.86 5.10 -21.84
CA ARG A 99 0.93 6.48 -21.30
C ARG A 99 -0.44 7.02 -20.90
N ASN A 100 -1.47 6.75 -21.70
CA ASN A 100 -2.85 7.17 -21.46
C ASN A 100 -3.62 6.17 -20.59
N LEU A 101 -2.98 5.62 -19.54
CA LEU A 101 -3.55 4.58 -18.68
C LEU A 101 -4.95 4.94 -18.18
N TRP A 102 -5.14 6.18 -17.73
CA TRP A 102 -6.39 6.65 -17.15
C TRP A 102 -7.37 7.23 -18.19
N GLY A 103 -6.84 7.78 -19.28
CA GLY A 103 -7.57 8.37 -20.41
C GLY A 103 -8.77 9.24 -19.99
N ALA A 104 -9.99 8.80 -20.33
CA ALA A 104 -11.23 9.55 -20.07
C ALA A 104 -11.84 9.28 -18.68
N GLY A 105 -11.13 8.57 -17.81
CA GLY A 105 -11.55 8.31 -16.44
C GLY A 105 -11.64 9.59 -15.61
N ARG A 106 -12.34 9.51 -14.47
CA ARG A 106 -12.48 10.63 -13.53
C ARG A 106 -11.51 10.45 -12.38
N THR A 107 -10.82 11.53 -12.02
CA THR A 107 -9.77 11.52 -10.98
C THR A 107 -10.26 10.87 -9.69
N ASP A 108 -11.46 11.22 -9.23
CA ASP A 108 -12.03 10.68 -7.98
C ASP A 108 -12.40 9.20 -8.09
N GLU A 109 -12.93 8.75 -9.22
CA GLU A 109 -13.27 7.34 -9.44
C GLU A 109 -12.01 6.47 -9.44
N ILE A 110 -10.94 6.96 -10.08
CA ILE A 110 -9.64 6.29 -10.12
C ILE A 110 -9.01 6.25 -8.73
N ALA A 111 -9.00 7.38 -8.00
CA ALA A 111 -8.47 7.45 -6.65
C ALA A 111 -9.19 6.46 -5.72
N GLN A 112 -10.53 6.40 -5.80
CA GLN A 112 -11.34 5.45 -5.05
C GLN A 112 -11.05 3.99 -5.45
N ALA A 113 -10.84 3.72 -6.74
CA ALA A 113 -10.43 2.39 -7.18
C ALA A 113 -9.07 2.01 -6.58
N ILE A 114 -8.08 2.90 -6.59
CA ILE A 114 -6.72 2.64 -6.07
C ILE A 114 -6.74 2.25 -4.59
N ILE A 115 -7.52 2.94 -3.76
CA ILE A 115 -7.44 2.73 -2.30
C ILE A 115 -8.07 1.41 -1.83
N ARG A 116 -8.93 0.77 -2.63
CA ARG A 116 -9.56 -0.53 -2.28
C ARG A 116 -8.53 -1.58 -1.86
N ASP A 117 -8.88 -2.42 -0.90
CA ASP A 117 -7.99 -3.47 -0.41
C ASP A 117 -7.72 -4.53 -1.49
N ARG A 118 -6.45 -4.87 -1.64
CA ARG A 118 -5.90 -5.84 -2.60
C ARG A 118 -4.74 -6.65 -2.00
N MET A 119 -4.58 -6.61 -0.68
CA MET A 119 -3.41 -7.15 0.00
C MET A 119 -3.32 -8.68 -0.06
N SER A 120 -4.47 -9.37 -0.14
CA SER A 120 -4.59 -10.83 -0.28
C SER A 120 -4.39 -11.36 -1.71
N SER A 121 -3.93 -10.52 -2.66
CA SER A 121 -3.73 -10.92 -4.06
C SER A 121 -2.48 -11.78 -4.27
N LEU A 122 -2.41 -12.45 -5.43
CA LEU A 122 -1.25 -13.22 -5.86
C LEU A 122 -0.02 -12.32 -6.11
N PRO A 123 1.22 -12.81 -5.92
CA PRO A 123 2.43 -12.01 -6.10
C PRO A 123 2.53 -11.27 -7.44
N ALA A 124 2.19 -11.92 -8.58
CA ALA A 124 2.22 -11.27 -9.90
C ALA A 124 1.22 -10.12 -10.02
N LEU A 125 0.04 -10.23 -9.39
CA LEU A 125 -0.97 -9.18 -9.39
C LEU A 125 -0.57 -8.03 -8.46
N ARG A 126 0.02 -8.35 -7.31
CA ARG A 126 0.59 -7.35 -6.40
C ARG A 126 1.69 -6.55 -7.09
N GLN A 127 2.58 -7.22 -7.83
CA GLN A 127 3.64 -6.57 -8.61
C GLN A 127 3.07 -5.71 -9.75
N LEU A 128 2.04 -6.18 -10.47
CA LEU A 128 1.35 -5.37 -11.47
C LEU A 128 0.75 -4.11 -10.83
N PHE A 129 0.07 -4.27 -9.69
CA PHE A 129 -0.53 -3.15 -8.98
C PHE A 129 0.52 -2.14 -8.50
N LEU A 130 1.62 -2.60 -7.88
CA LEU A 130 2.75 -1.75 -7.52
C LEU A 130 3.32 -1.01 -8.74
N THR A 131 3.45 -1.72 -9.88
CA THR A 131 3.89 -1.10 -11.14
C THR A 131 2.92 0.00 -11.59
N MET A 132 1.61 -0.21 -11.47
CA MET A 132 0.60 0.84 -11.77
C MET A 132 0.71 2.03 -10.83
N LEU A 133 0.94 1.81 -9.53
CA LEU A 133 1.13 2.88 -8.55
C LEU A 133 2.41 3.69 -8.78
N LEU A 134 3.40 3.15 -9.49
CA LEU A 134 4.69 3.79 -9.73
C LEU A 134 4.87 4.27 -11.19
N ALA A 135 3.97 3.89 -12.09
CA ALA A 135 4.06 4.26 -13.49
C ALA A 135 3.87 5.77 -13.70
N GLU A 136 4.62 6.33 -14.65
CA GLU A 136 4.32 7.63 -15.24
C GLU A 136 3.11 7.46 -16.17
N ALA A 137 2.09 8.30 -15.98
CA ALA A 137 0.86 8.24 -16.77
C ALA A 137 0.33 9.66 -17.02
N THR A 138 -0.33 9.86 -18.15
CA THR A 138 -1.04 11.11 -18.39
C THR A 138 -2.18 11.25 -17.37
N PRO A 139 -2.24 12.37 -16.61
CA PRO A 139 -3.29 12.57 -15.63
C PRO A 139 -4.65 12.71 -16.34
N PRO A 140 -5.76 12.33 -15.67
CA PRO A 140 -7.11 12.62 -16.16
C PRO A 140 -7.33 14.10 -16.43
N ALA A 141 -8.19 14.44 -17.39
CA ALA A 141 -8.45 15.83 -17.76
C ALA A 141 -9.05 16.66 -16.59
N ASP A 142 -9.75 16.02 -15.66
CA ASP A 142 -10.37 16.64 -14.47
C ASP A 142 -9.45 16.68 -13.23
N SER A 143 -8.16 16.32 -13.37
CA SER A 143 -7.17 16.39 -12.29
C SER A 143 -6.91 17.83 -11.84
N GLU A 144 -6.94 18.78 -12.77
CA GLU A 144 -6.66 20.22 -12.54
C GLU A 144 -5.31 20.48 -11.82
N GLY A 145 -4.37 19.53 -11.86
CA GLY A 145 -3.08 19.64 -11.18
C GLY A 145 -3.15 19.60 -9.65
N LYS A 146 -4.28 19.16 -9.07
CA LYS A 146 -4.53 19.16 -7.61
C LYS A 146 -3.75 18.08 -6.85
N GLY A 147 -3.17 17.09 -7.55
CA GLY A 147 -2.38 16.04 -6.91
C GLY A 147 -3.22 14.99 -6.17
N ARG A 148 -4.53 14.91 -6.41
CA ARG A 148 -5.44 13.97 -5.71
C ARG A 148 -5.12 12.52 -6.04
N LEU A 149 -4.79 12.24 -7.30
CA LEU A 149 -4.40 10.90 -7.74
C LEU A 149 -3.02 10.52 -7.21
N LEU A 150 -2.08 11.46 -7.18
CA LEU A 150 -0.79 11.29 -6.52
C LEU A 150 -0.97 10.95 -5.04
N GLN A 151 -1.81 11.69 -4.31
CA GLN A 151 -2.10 11.41 -2.91
C GLN A 151 -2.66 9.99 -2.72
N ALA A 152 -3.63 9.57 -3.53
CA ALA A 152 -4.20 8.21 -3.46
C ALA A 152 -3.15 7.13 -3.72
N ARG A 153 -2.22 7.36 -4.67
CA ARG A 153 -1.11 6.44 -4.96
C ARG A 153 -0.13 6.35 -3.79
N VAL A 154 0.25 7.49 -3.21
CA VAL A 154 1.13 7.57 -2.05
C VAL A 154 0.50 6.87 -0.84
N ASP A 155 -0.78 7.14 -0.56
CA ASP A 155 -1.50 6.47 0.52
C ASP A 155 -1.52 4.96 0.31
N LYS A 156 -1.77 4.51 -0.91
CA LYS A 156 -1.75 3.08 -1.19
C LYS A 156 -0.37 2.47 -1.01
N LEU A 157 0.70 3.14 -1.48
CA LEU A 157 2.08 2.70 -1.29
C LEU A 157 2.43 2.59 0.20
N MET A 158 2.04 3.57 1.01
CA MET A 158 2.22 3.54 2.45
C MET A 158 1.46 2.38 3.09
N GLN A 159 0.19 2.18 2.72
CA GLN A 159 -0.66 1.11 3.23
C GLN A 159 -0.07 -0.28 2.96
N ILE A 160 0.58 -0.48 1.81
CA ILE A 160 1.19 -1.78 1.45
C ILE A 160 2.64 -1.93 1.93
N GLY A 161 3.22 -0.92 2.59
CA GLY A 161 4.58 -0.96 3.12
C GLY A 161 5.68 -0.59 2.11
N ALA A 162 5.33 0.06 1.01
CA ALA A 162 6.24 0.56 -0.02
C ALA A 162 6.72 1.97 0.30
N LEU A 163 7.35 2.14 1.48
CA LEU A 163 7.66 3.45 2.04
C LEU A 163 8.74 4.20 1.24
N GLU A 164 9.80 3.51 0.81
CA GLU A 164 10.85 4.13 -0.03
C GLU A 164 10.27 4.62 -1.37
N GLN A 165 9.38 3.82 -1.96
CA GLN A 165 8.73 4.17 -3.21
C GLN A 165 7.75 5.33 -3.03
N ALA A 166 7.04 5.40 -1.90
CA ALA A 166 6.20 6.54 -1.53
C ALA A 166 7.05 7.82 -1.37
N ALA A 167 8.15 7.75 -0.63
CA ALA A 167 9.08 8.87 -0.46
C ALA A 167 9.63 9.37 -1.80
N ALA A 168 10.10 8.46 -2.65
CA ALA A 168 10.63 8.79 -3.96
C ALA A 168 9.56 9.44 -4.86
N LEU A 169 8.31 8.93 -4.84
CA LEU A 169 7.21 9.49 -5.63
C LEU A 169 6.83 10.91 -5.15
N ILE A 170 6.82 11.15 -3.84
CA ILE A 170 6.61 12.50 -3.28
C ILE A 170 7.76 13.42 -3.69
N GLU A 171 9.01 12.97 -3.58
CA GLU A 171 10.19 13.79 -3.88
C GLU A 171 10.22 14.23 -5.35
N ILE A 172 9.98 13.32 -6.30
CA ILE A 172 9.97 13.66 -7.73
C ILE A 172 8.78 14.53 -8.13
N SER A 173 7.70 14.54 -7.33
CA SER A 173 6.53 15.36 -7.63
C SER A 173 6.83 16.85 -7.54
N GLY A 174 7.81 17.23 -6.72
CA GLY A 174 8.13 18.63 -6.40
C GLY A 174 6.99 19.39 -5.73
N ALA A 175 5.88 18.72 -5.38
CA ALA A 175 4.70 19.36 -4.83
C ALA A 175 4.87 19.60 -3.32
N GLU A 176 4.81 20.86 -2.91
CA GLU A 176 4.97 21.29 -1.51
C GLU A 176 3.62 21.57 -0.85
N THR A 177 2.71 20.62 -0.93
CA THR A 177 1.40 20.73 -0.27
C THR A 177 1.48 20.20 1.17
N PRO A 178 0.69 20.75 2.12
CA PRO A 178 0.62 20.21 3.49
C PRO A 178 0.27 18.72 3.51
N ASP A 179 -0.61 18.27 2.62
CA ASP A 179 -1.03 16.88 2.49
C ASP A 179 0.11 15.92 2.12
N LEU A 180 0.95 16.30 1.17
CA LEU A 180 2.11 15.48 0.77
C LEU A 180 3.23 15.58 1.80
N PHE A 181 3.41 16.75 2.42
CA PHE A 181 4.38 16.93 3.50
C PHE A 181 4.06 16.01 4.68
N ARG A 182 2.79 15.90 5.07
CA ARG A 182 2.30 14.99 6.13
C ARG A 182 2.69 13.53 5.87
N ARG A 183 2.45 13.05 4.65
CA ARG A 183 2.82 11.69 4.21
C ARG A 183 4.34 11.52 4.19
N ALA A 184 5.08 12.52 3.70
CA ALA A 184 6.54 12.49 3.70
C ALA A 184 7.12 12.43 5.13
N PHE A 185 6.50 13.15 6.07
CA PHE A 185 6.88 13.13 7.48
C PHE A 185 6.62 11.75 8.12
N ASP A 186 5.43 11.18 7.92
CA ASP A 186 5.09 9.85 8.42
C ASP A 186 6.00 8.75 7.81
N VAL A 187 6.32 8.85 6.51
CA VAL A 187 7.30 7.97 5.87
C VAL A 187 8.69 8.15 6.50
N ALA A 188 9.11 9.38 6.77
CA ALA A 188 10.41 9.67 7.36
C ALA A 188 10.54 9.07 8.77
N LEU A 189 9.50 9.15 9.58
CA LEU A 189 9.48 8.57 10.93
C LEU A 189 9.68 7.05 10.93
N LEU A 190 9.07 6.35 9.96
CA LEU A 190 9.18 4.89 9.83
C LEU A 190 10.44 4.43 9.11
N THR A 191 11.11 5.31 8.35
CA THR A 191 12.33 4.98 7.59
C THR A 191 13.62 5.46 8.27
N GLY A 192 13.54 6.05 9.46
CA GLY A 192 14.70 6.57 10.19
C GLY A 192 15.25 7.89 9.63
N ASN A 193 14.44 8.62 8.85
CA ASN A 193 14.80 9.88 8.21
C ASN A 193 14.18 11.10 8.93
N GLU A 194 13.76 10.95 10.19
CA GLU A 194 13.04 11.97 10.94
C GLU A 194 13.82 13.28 11.10
N ASP A 195 15.15 13.25 11.22
CA ASP A 195 15.96 14.46 11.38
C ASP A 195 15.89 15.35 10.13
N ARG A 196 15.99 14.75 8.93
CA ARG A 196 15.81 15.45 7.65
C ARG A 196 14.41 16.04 7.55
N ALA A 197 13.39 15.30 7.98
CA ALA A 197 12.01 15.76 7.92
C ALA A 197 11.72 16.89 8.92
N CYS A 198 12.28 16.81 10.13
CA CYS A 198 12.18 17.86 11.14
C CYS A 198 12.88 19.15 10.69
N ALA A 199 14.08 19.08 10.10
CA ALA A 199 14.76 20.24 9.54
C ALA A 199 13.91 20.94 8.46
N LYS A 200 13.36 20.17 7.52
CA LYS A 200 12.46 20.71 6.47
C LYS A 200 11.22 21.36 7.07
N MET A 201 10.65 20.79 8.13
CA MET A 201 9.49 21.35 8.81
C MET A 201 9.80 22.69 9.49
N GLN A 202 10.99 22.86 10.05
CA GLN A 202 11.41 24.12 10.66
C GLN A 202 11.60 25.23 9.63
N GLU A 203 12.13 24.90 8.44
CA GLU A 203 12.27 25.83 7.32
C GLU A 203 10.90 26.26 6.76
N SER A 204 9.89 25.40 6.89
CA SER A 204 8.53 25.64 6.41
C SER A 204 7.46 25.41 7.50
N PRO A 205 7.36 26.28 8.53
CA PRO A 205 6.46 26.05 9.67
C PRO A 205 4.97 25.93 9.32
N GLY A 206 4.55 26.47 8.17
CA GLY A 206 3.19 26.36 7.64
C GLY A 206 2.83 24.99 7.06
N LEU A 207 3.81 24.10 6.89
CA LEU A 207 3.61 22.72 6.45
C LEU A 207 3.53 21.73 7.61
N ALA A 208 3.75 22.17 8.85
CA ALA A 208 3.75 21.31 10.03
C ALA A 208 2.40 20.58 10.16
N PRO A 209 2.38 19.22 10.13
CA PRO A 209 1.13 18.48 10.08
C PRO A 209 0.33 18.61 11.38
N THR A 210 1.00 18.49 12.54
CA THR A 210 0.36 18.63 13.85
C THR A 210 1.17 19.47 14.82
N ILE A 211 0.53 19.94 15.89
CA ILE A 211 1.22 20.50 17.04
C ILE A 211 2.17 19.46 17.65
N GLN A 212 1.75 18.20 17.70
CA GLN A 212 2.56 17.08 18.20
C GLN A 212 3.86 16.95 17.40
N ALA A 213 3.78 16.97 16.07
CA ALA A 213 4.96 16.93 15.19
C ALA A 213 5.87 18.14 15.44
N ARG A 214 5.29 19.33 15.61
CA ARG A 214 6.05 20.53 15.95
C ARG A 214 6.80 20.38 17.28
N VAL A 215 6.14 19.93 18.34
CA VAL A 215 6.78 19.68 19.64
C VAL A 215 7.90 18.65 19.51
N PHE A 216 7.63 17.53 18.82
CA PHE A 216 8.61 16.48 18.56
C PHE A 216 9.86 17.02 17.84
N CYS A 217 9.69 17.77 16.76
CA CYS A 217 10.83 18.30 16.00
C CYS A 217 11.57 19.44 16.69
N LEU A 218 10.89 20.27 17.50
CA LEU A 218 11.57 21.26 18.34
C LEU A 218 12.48 20.56 19.36
N ALA A 219 11.99 19.50 20.00
CA ALA A 219 12.78 18.71 20.94
C ALA A 219 13.97 18.02 20.27
N ARG A 220 13.76 17.41 19.08
CA ARG A 220 14.84 16.77 18.31
C ARG A 220 15.95 17.74 17.89
N ASP A 221 15.60 18.99 17.63
CA ASP A 221 16.57 20.06 17.34
C ASP A 221 17.20 20.67 18.60
N GLY A 222 16.87 20.16 19.79
CA GLY A 222 17.41 20.63 21.07
C GLY A 222 16.74 21.90 21.61
N GLN A 223 15.65 22.36 21.00
CA GLN A 223 14.86 23.50 21.47
C GLN A 223 13.83 23.09 22.53
N TRP A 224 14.31 22.50 23.63
CA TRP A 224 13.48 21.92 24.70
C TRP A 224 12.50 22.93 25.31
N ASP A 225 12.95 24.14 25.62
CA ASP A 225 12.09 25.20 26.19
C ASP A 225 10.96 25.59 25.23
N ALA A 226 11.27 25.67 23.92
CA ALA A 226 10.29 26.00 22.90
C ALA A 226 9.28 24.86 22.72
N ALA A 227 9.74 23.61 22.78
CA ALA A 227 8.88 22.44 22.72
C ALA A 227 7.92 22.39 23.93
N ALA A 228 8.43 22.60 25.14
CA ALA A 228 7.66 22.62 26.37
C ALA A 228 6.62 23.76 26.38
N LEU A 229 7.00 24.98 25.99
CA LEU A 229 6.08 26.10 25.88
C LEU A 229 4.98 25.83 24.84
N THR A 230 5.34 25.27 23.69
CA THR A 230 4.40 24.89 22.64
C THR A 230 3.38 23.86 23.15
N LEU A 231 3.87 22.82 23.84
CA LEU A 231 3.03 21.78 24.44
C LEU A 231 2.06 22.35 25.48
N GLN A 232 2.56 23.15 26.44
CA GLN A 232 1.74 23.73 27.50
C GLN A 232 0.66 24.66 26.95
N THR A 233 1.02 25.48 25.94
CA THR A 233 0.07 26.38 25.27
C THR A 233 -1.02 25.59 24.55
N ALA A 234 -0.64 24.57 23.80
CA ALA A 234 -1.58 23.72 23.09
C ALA A 234 -2.52 22.95 24.03
N ALA A 235 -2.00 22.43 25.15
CA ALA A 235 -2.79 21.74 26.16
C ALA A 235 -3.80 22.70 26.83
N ALA A 236 -3.36 23.92 27.19
CA ALA A 236 -4.23 24.94 27.77
C ALA A 236 -5.36 25.37 26.80
N LEU A 237 -5.06 25.45 25.51
CA LEU A 237 -6.01 25.76 24.45
C LEU A 237 -6.84 24.55 23.98
N LYS A 238 -6.61 23.35 24.55
CA LYS A 238 -7.26 22.08 24.15
C LYS A 238 -7.09 21.75 22.66
N GLN A 239 -5.94 22.11 22.09
CA GLN A 239 -5.58 21.82 20.69
C GLN A 239 -4.88 20.45 20.54
N ILE A 240 -4.67 19.76 21.66
CA ILE A 240 -4.10 18.42 21.74
C ILE A 240 -4.94 17.60 22.74
N SER A 241 -5.08 16.29 22.49
CA SER A 241 -5.74 15.39 23.43
C SER A 241 -4.95 15.29 24.74
N SER A 242 -5.63 15.00 25.85
CA SER A 242 -4.96 14.82 27.15
C SER A 242 -3.90 13.72 27.09
N ALA A 243 -4.23 12.57 26.48
CA ALA A 243 -3.31 11.46 26.30
C ALA A 243 -2.08 11.84 25.44
N GLY A 244 -2.28 12.58 24.35
CA GLY A 244 -1.18 13.05 23.51
C GLY A 244 -0.29 14.07 24.22
N ALA A 245 -0.88 14.95 25.05
CA ALA A 245 -0.12 15.89 25.85
C ALA A 245 0.71 15.20 26.94
N GLU A 246 0.13 14.17 27.57
CA GLU A 246 0.80 13.36 28.59
C GLU A 246 1.97 12.56 28.00
N LEU A 247 1.78 11.96 26.81
CA LEU A 247 2.83 11.25 26.09
C LEU A 247 3.98 12.19 25.70
N LEU A 248 3.68 13.37 25.17
CA LEU A 248 4.71 14.37 24.82
C LEU A 248 5.41 14.94 26.05
N ALA A 249 4.71 15.11 27.18
CA ALA A 249 5.35 15.55 28.42
C ALA A 249 6.41 14.55 28.89
N ARG A 250 6.10 13.24 28.86
CA ARG A 250 7.08 12.17 29.14
C ARG A 250 8.24 12.15 28.17
N PHE A 251 7.99 12.46 26.90
CA PHE A 251 9.04 12.56 25.89
C PHE A 251 9.99 13.75 26.11
N LEU A 252 9.46 14.89 26.56
CA LEU A 252 10.28 16.08 26.81
C LEU A 252 11.09 15.99 28.11
N ASP A 253 10.54 15.35 29.14
CA ASP A 253 11.18 15.23 30.45
C ASP A 253 10.82 13.87 31.08
N PRO A 254 11.53 12.78 30.74
CA PRO A 254 11.21 11.44 31.22
C PRO A 254 11.46 11.30 32.74
N ASP A 255 12.40 12.05 33.30
CA ASP A 255 12.77 11.97 34.72
C ASP A 255 11.63 12.43 35.64
N LEU A 256 10.80 13.37 35.18
CA LEU A 256 9.63 13.83 35.95
C LEU A 256 8.55 12.75 36.15
N PHE A 257 8.55 11.71 35.32
CA PHE A 257 7.52 10.66 35.32
C PHE A 257 8.07 9.29 35.71
N ASP A 258 9.26 9.25 36.32
CA ASP A 258 9.87 8.00 36.78
C ASP A 258 8.96 7.27 37.79
N GLY A 259 8.72 5.98 37.54
CA GLY A 259 7.83 5.13 38.33
C GLY A 259 6.33 5.32 38.08
N GLU A 260 5.91 6.22 37.19
CA GLU A 260 4.51 6.32 36.78
C GLU A 260 4.11 5.23 35.77
N LEU A 261 2.81 4.89 35.75
CA LEU A 261 2.29 3.96 34.76
C LEU A 261 2.21 4.63 33.38
N MET A 262 2.76 3.97 32.36
CA MET A 262 2.67 4.43 30.99
C MET A 262 1.21 4.50 30.50
N PRO A 263 0.85 5.55 29.75
CA PRO A 263 -0.47 5.67 29.17
C PRO A 263 -0.59 4.59 28.08
N PRO A 264 -1.78 3.98 27.92
CA PRO A 264 -1.99 3.02 26.85
C PRO A 264 -1.77 3.70 25.49
N PRO A 265 -1.16 3.00 24.51
CA PRO A 265 -0.98 3.55 23.18
C PRO A 265 -2.33 3.90 22.54
N PRO A 266 -2.38 4.97 21.73
CA PRO A 266 -3.60 5.33 21.01
C PRO A 266 -3.99 4.23 20.03
N ASN A 267 -5.27 4.18 19.66
CA ASN A 267 -5.78 3.27 18.65
C ASN A 267 -6.61 4.08 17.62
N PRO A 268 -6.14 4.22 16.37
CA PRO A 268 -4.92 3.64 15.80
C PRO A 268 -3.63 4.30 16.34
N VAL A 269 -2.52 3.55 16.30
CA VAL A 269 -1.17 4.08 16.57
C VAL A 269 -0.66 4.79 15.32
N THR A 270 -0.28 6.07 15.42
CA THR A 270 0.36 6.78 14.31
C THR A 270 1.88 6.57 14.29
N PRO A 271 2.57 6.83 13.16
CA PRO A 271 4.04 6.78 13.09
C PRO A 271 4.72 7.67 14.11
N LEU A 272 4.14 8.86 14.36
CA LEU A 272 4.64 9.79 15.36
C LEU A 272 4.47 9.24 16.77
N ASP A 273 3.30 8.67 17.08
CA ASP A 273 3.07 8.02 18.38
C ASP A 273 4.10 6.90 18.58
N TRP A 274 4.22 5.99 17.61
CA TRP A 274 5.17 4.88 17.68
C TRP A 274 6.61 5.35 17.90
N LYS A 275 7.03 6.41 17.19
CA LYS A 275 8.38 6.96 17.34
C LYS A 275 8.60 7.60 18.71
N ILE A 276 7.59 8.27 19.26
CA ILE A 276 7.65 8.83 20.61
C ILE A 276 7.74 7.72 21.67
N TYR A 277 6.90 6.68 21.56
CA TYR A 277 6.97 5.49 22.43
C TYR A 277 8.35 4.81 22.38
N SER A 278 8.92 4.64 21.18
CA SER A 278 10.27 4.13 21.02
C SER A 278 11.33 5.03 21.69
N ALA A 279 11.22 6.35 21.54
CA ALA A 279 12.18 7.32 22.10
C ALA A 279 12.21 7.35 23.64
N ILE A 280 11.09 7.02 24.30
CA ILE A 280 11.00 6.94 25.77
C ILE A 280 11.25 5.52 26.31
N GLY A 281 11.69 4.58 25.47
CA GLY A 281 12.06 3.22 25.87
C GLY A 281 10.92 2.20 25.90
N GLU A 282 9.73 2.58 25.45
CA GLU A 282 8.51 1.75 25.52
C GLU A 282 8.16 1.20 24.12
N SER A 283 8.96 0.21 23.67
CA SER A 283 8.86 -0.34 22.31
C SER A 283 7.51 -1.02 22.05
N LEU A 284 6.76 -0.50 21.08
CA LEU A 284 5.52 -1.11 20.61
C LEU A 284 5.80 -2.20 19.57
N PRO A 285 5.33 -3.44 19.76
CA PRO A 285 5.52 -4.52 18.78
C PRO A 285 4.89 -4.16 17.42
N THR A 286 5.64 -4.23 16.33
CA THR A 286 5.06 -3.88 15.01
C THR A 286 4.26 -5.02 14.38
N ALA A 287 4.39 -6.25 14.89
CA ALA A 287 3.74 -7.44 14.34
C ALA A 287 2.21 -7.30 14.17
N SER A 288 1.54 -6.59 15.10
CA SER A 288 0.11 -6.31 15.07
C SER A 288 -0.26 -4.98 14.40
N LEU A 289 0.73 -4.14 14.10
CA LEU A 289 0.55 -2.85 13.42
C LEU A 289 0.47 -3.04 11.90
N PRO A 290 -0.04 -2.03 11.15
CA PRO A 290 0.00 -2.02 9.70
C PRO A 290 1.40 -2.34 9.14
N VAL A 291 1.48 -2.96 7.96
CA VAL A 291 2.75 -3.41 7.35
C VAL A 291 3.77 -2.29 7.16
N ALA A 292 3.32 -1.03 7.03
CA ALA A 292 4.20 0.14 7.04
C ALA A 292 5.16 0.16 8.24
N PHE A 293 4.69 -0.20 9.43
CA PHE A 293 5.50 -0.20 10.66
C PHE A 293 6.58 -1.28 10.66
N SER A 294 6.44 -2.35 9.86
CA SER A 294 7.50 -3.35 9.70
C SER A 294 8.80 -2.73 9.20
N TYR A 295 8.73 -1.63 8.44
CA TYR A 295 9.94 -0.98 7.92
C TYR A 295 10.83 -0.45 9.05
N ALA A 296 10.22 0.02 10.14
CA ALA A 296 10.97 0.54 11.29
C ALA A 296 11.78 -0.55 12.00
N GLU A 297 11.39 -1.82 11.87
CA GLU A 297 12.10 -2.96 12.46
C GLU A 297 13.10 -3.64 11.51
N ILE A 298 13.24 -3.18 10.26
CA ILE A 298 14.28 -3.72 9.34
C ILE A 298 15.69 -3.26 9.76
N GLY A 299 15.81 -2.10 10.41
CA GLY A 299 17.10 -1.51 10.78
C GLY A 299 17.86 -2.31 11.85
N GLN A 300 19.17 -2.05 11.97
CA GLN A 300 20.06 -2.75 12.92
C GLN A 300 19.72 -2.54 14.40
N GLU A 301 18.92 -1.53 14.72
CA GLU A 301 18.47 -1.22 16.08
C GLU A 301 17.49 -2.26 16.61
N ALA A 302 16.74 -2.92 15.71
CA ALA A 302 15.79 -3.95 16.08
C ALA A 302 16.49 -5.29 16.40
N GLY A 303 15.88 -6.07 17.29
CA GLY A 303 16.32 -7.44 17.53
C GLY A 303 16.17 -8.31 16.29
N TRP A 304 17.10 -9.23 16.06
CA TRP A 304 17.17 -10.03 14.83
C TRP A 304 15.88 -10.80 14.48
N LYS A 305 15.17 -11.31 15.49
CA LYS A 305 13.85 -11.94 15.27
C LYS A 305 12.84 -10.94 14.66
N ALA A 306 12.77 -9.73 15.19
CA ALA A 306 11.87 -8.69 14.70
C ALA A 306 12.25 -8.26 13.28
N GLN A 307 13.55 -8.11 13.00
CA GLN A 307 14.05 -7.85 11.63
C GLN A 307 13.59 -8.90 10.63
N ILE A 308 13.69 -10.18 11.00
CA ILE A 308 13.25 -11.27 10.16
C ILE A 308 11.74 -11.21 9.93
N GLU A 309 10.93 -11.10 11.00
CA GLU A 309 9.47 -11.06 10.88
C GLU A 309 9.00 -9.85 10.05
N ALA A 310 9.65 -8.69 10.22
CA ALA A 310 9.43 -7.51 9.41
C ALA A 310 9.79 -7.72 7.93
N ALA A 311 10.97 -8.30 7.66
CA ALA A 311 11.43 -8.58 6.31
C ALA A 311 10.54 -9.62 5.61
N GLU A 312 10.07 -10.66 6.31
CA GLU A 312 9.11 -11.63 5.78
C GLU A 312 7.81 -10.92 5.36
N ARG A 313 7.26 -10.05 6.23
CA ARG A 313 6.03 -9.29 5.94
C ARG A 313 6.17 -8.38 4.74
N LEU A 314 7.27 -7.64 4.63
CA LEU A 314 7.53 -6.70 3.54
C LEU A 314 7.89 -7.41 2.23
N THR A 315 8.62 -8.52 2.30
CA THR A 315 8.94 -9.35 1.13
C THR A 315 7.68 -10.01 0.59
N ARG A 316 6.81 -10.52 1.47
CA ARG A 316 5.48 -11.03 1.09
C ARG A 316 4.61 -9.93 0.44
N ALA A 317 4.69 -8.70 0.95
CA ALA A 317 4.06 -7.54 0.33
C ALA A 317 4.74 -7.08 -0.98
N GLY A 318 5.87 -7.68 -1.36
CA GLY A 318 6.60 -7.34 -2.59
C GLY A 318 7.22 -5.94 -2.58
N THR A 319 7.41 -5.35 -1.40
CA THR A 319 7.88 -3.95 -1.27
C THR A 319 9.38 -3.82 -1.03
N ILE A 320 10.04 -4.92 -0.67
CA ILE A 320 11.51 -5.02 -0.56
C ILE A 320 12.06 -6.15 -1.46
N ALA A 321 13.34 -6.04 -1.82
CA ALA A 321 13.99 -7.02 -2.67
C ALA A 321 14.23 -8.36 -1.93
N PRO A 322 14.08 -9.52 -2.60
CA PRO A 322 14.34 -10.83 -1.99
C PRO A 322 15.75 -11.01 -1.40
N ASN A 323 16.75 -10.26 -1.90
CA ASN A 323 18.11 -10.31 -1.35
C ASN A 323 18.21 -9.78 0.09
N VAL A 324 17.27 -8.95 0.54
CA VAL A 324 17.24 -8.45 1.92
C VAL A 324 16.96 -9.61 2.89
N ILE A 325 15.94 -10.44 2.59
CA ILE A 325 15.62 -11.59 3.43
C ILE A 325 16.68 -12.69 3.33
N LEU A 326 17.29 -12.89 2.15
CA LEU A 326 18.46 -13.76 2.01
C LEU A 326 19.57 -13.35 3.00
N GLY A 327 19.96 -12.07 2.98
CA GLY A 327 20.99 -11.56 3.89
C GLY A 327 20.64 -11.80 5.35
N LEU A 328 19.42 -11.46 5.77
CA LEU A 328 18.95 -11.64 7.15
C LEU A 328 18.90 -13.10 7.60
N TYR A 329 18.47 -14.02 6.73
CA TYR A 329 18.45 -15.45 7.02
C TYR A 329 19.85 -16.05 7.11
N THR A 330 20.83 -15.51 6.39
CA THR A 330 22.21 -16.04 6.39
C THR A 330 23.15 -15.31 7.34
N ASP A 331 22.70 -14.28 8.06
CA ASP A 331 23.57 -13.41 8.87
C ASP A 331 24.19 -14.16 10.08
N ARG A 332 23.42 -15.04 10.73
CA ARG A 332 23.81 -15.68 12.00
C ARG A 332 23.19 -17.07 12.14
N ASP A 333 23.75 -17.88 13.03
CA ASP A 333 23.13 -19.16 13.41
C ASP A 333 21.79 -18.93 14.13
N PRO A 334 20.78 -19.80 13.94
CA PRO A 334 19.48 -19.68 14.60
C PRO A 334 19.63 -19.60 16.13
N ALA A 335 19.02 -18.59 16.75
CA ALA A 335 19.20 -18.32 18.18
C ALA A 335 18.44 -19.30 19.10
N ALA A 336 17.43 -20.00 18.57
CA ALA A 336 16.65 -21.00 19.28
C ALA A 336 16.02 -21.99 18.29
N SER A 337 15.14 -22.88 18.77
CA SER A 337 14.28 -23.72 17.92
C SER A 337 12.85 -23.17 17.87
N GLY A 338 12.12 -23.51 16.81
CA GLY A 338 10.70 -23.18 16.63
C GLY A 338 10.44 -21.87 15.88
N GLY A 339 9.31 -21.85 15.17
CA GLY A 339 8.80 -20.66 14.48
C GLY A 339 9.77 -20.13 13.43
N VAL A 340 10.13 -18.84 13.55
CA VAL A 340 11.09 -18.16 12.67
C VAL A 340 12.40 -18.93 12.56
N TRP A 341 12.91 -19.49 13.65
CA TRP A 341 14.22 -20.13 13.66
C TRP A 341 14.28 -21.43 12.87
N ASP A 342 13.18 -22.20 12.84
CA ASP A 342 13.12 -23.40 12.00
C ASP A 342 13.13 -23.05 10.51
N ARG A 343 12.54 -21.90 10.14
CA ARG A 343 12.60 -21.38 8.76
C ARG A 343 14.01 -20.94 8.41
N VAL A 344 14.67 -20.19 9.29
CA VAL A 344 16.08 -19.76 9.12
C VAL A 344 16.98 -20.97 8.95
N ALA A 345 16.87 -21.97 9.83
CA ALA A 345 17.67 -23.19 9.76
C ALA A 345 17.47 -23.95 8.43
N ALA A 346 16.22 -24.18 8.03
CA ALA A 346 15.92 -24.86 6.77
C ALA A 346 16.44 -24.09 5.55
N PHE A 347 16.37 -22.75 5.59
CA PHE A 347 16.89 -21.91 4.54
C PHE A 347 18.42 -21.99 4.45
N GLN A 348 19.12 -21.91 5.59
CA GLN A 348 20.58 -22.02 5.65
C GLN A 348 21.08 -23.40 5.19
N ASP A 349 20.40 -24.48 5.60
CA ASP A 349 20.73 -25.85 5.17
C ASP A 349 20.60 -25.99 3.64
N PHE A 350 19.56 -25.41 3.06
CA PHE A 350 19.37 -25.38 1.61
C PHE A 350 20.41 -24.49 0.91
N ASP A 351 20.67 -23.29 1.42
CA ASP A 351 21.66 -22.38 0.83
C ASP A 351 23.05 -23.01 0.82
N ALA A 352 23.48 -23.63 1.92
CA ALA A 352 24.73 -24.38 1.99
C ALA A 352 24.77 -25.58 1.02
N ALA A 353 23.63 -26.26 0.81
CA ALA A 353 23.53 -27.33 -0.19
C ALA A 353 23.70 -26.77 -1.62
N MET A 354 23.05 -25.63 -1.92
CA MET A 354 23.18 -24.94 -3.21
C MET A 354 24.60 -24.45 -3.48
N GLN A 355 25.27 -23.89 -2.48
CA GLN A 355 26.68 -23.48 -2.58
C GLN A 355 27.61 -24.67 -2.87
N SER A 356 27.34 -25.84 -2.27
CA SER A 356 28.11 -27.06 -2.54
C SER A 356 27.85 -27.67 -3.91
N ARG A 357 26.74 -27.31 -4.56
CA ARG A 357 26.22 -27.88 -5.82
C ARG A 357 26.09 -29.42 -5.79
N ASP A 358 25.92 -29.99 -4.60
CA ASP A 358 25.71 -31.42 -4.40
C ASP A 358 24.23 -31.77 -4.66
N PRO A 359 23.91 -32.53 -5.73
CA PRO A 359 22.53 -32.87 -6.05
C PRO A 359 21.82 -33.68 -4.97
N GLN A 360 22.54 -34.51 -4.20
CA GLN A 360 21.94 -35.30 -3.13
C GLN A 360 21.54 -34.42 -1.95
N ARG A 361 22.41 -33.48 -1.56
CA ARG A 361 22.11 -32.53 -0.48
C ARG A 361 20.96 -31.60 -0.87
N VAL A 362 20.99 -31.05 -2.09
CA VAL A 362 19.91 -30.18 -2.60
C VAL A 362 18.58 -30.94 -2.64
N ALA A 363 18.59 -32.21 -3.08
CA ALA A 363 17.38 -33.03 -3.10
C ALA A 363 16.78 -33.29 -1.71
N GLN A 364 17.61 -33.34 -0.66
CA GLN A 364 17.15 -33.53 0.72
C GLN A 364 16.63 -32.24 1.35
N THR A 365 17.25 -31.09 1.06
CA THR A 365 16.92 -29.82 1.71
C THR A 365 15.84 -29.02 0.97
N LEU A 366 15.72 -29.16 -0.35
CA LEU A 366 14.77 -28.41 -1.17
C LEU A 366 13.30 -28.59 -0.74
N PRO A 367 12.78 -29.82 -0.51
CA PRO A 367 11.40 -29.98 -0.05
C PRO A 367 11.14 -29.32 1.31
N VAL A 368 12.13 -29.37 2.21
CA VAL A 368 12.03 -28.81 3.56
C VAL A 368 11.95 -27.29 3.51
N VAL A 369 12.89 -26.62 2.83
CA VAL A 369 12.87 -25.16 2.71
C VAL A 369 11.64 -24.69 1.95
N TRP A 370 11.21 -25.43 0.91
CA TRP A 370 10.03 -25.08 0.13
C TRP A 370 8.78 -25.02 1.00
N ALA A 371 8.55 -26.05 1.83
CA ALA A 371 7.45 -26.07 2.78
C ALA A 371 7.52 -24.88 3.76
N ARG A 372 8.72 -24.55 4.26
CA ARG A 372 8.93 -23.38 5.14
C ARG A 372 8.63 -22.06 4.46
N MET A 373 8.93 -21.91 3.17
CA MET A 373 8.59 -20.71 2.42
C MET A 373 7.08 -20.62 2.14
N GLN A 374 6.40 -21.75 1.94
CA GLN A 374 4.94 -21.79 1.80
C GLN A 374 4.22 -21.32 3.07
N GLU A 375 4.70 -21.72 4.26
CA GLU A 375 4.13 -21.29 5.57
C GLU A 375 4.02 -19.76 5.73
N VAL A 376 4.94 -19.02 5.11
CA VAL A 376 5.01 -17.55 5.20
C VAL A 376 4.80 -16.85 3.86
N GLU A 377 4.33 -17.58 2.84
CA GLU A 377 4.00 -17.05 1.52
C GLU A 377 5.18 -16.41 0.76
N LEU A 378 6.38 -16.98 0.90
CA LEU A 378 7.63 -16.52 0.30
C LEU A 378 8.10 -17.37 -0.89
N GLU A 379 7.21 -18.15 -1.50
CA GLU A 379 7.54 -19.06 -2.60
C GLU A 379 8.13 -18.34 -3.83
N VAL A 380 7.52 -17.20 -4.21
CA VAL A 380 7.97 -16.40 -5.35
C VAL A 380 9.30 -15.68 -5.06
N PRO A 381 9.49 -14.99 -3.91
CA PRO A 381 10.80 -14.49 -3.51
C PRO A 381 11.89 -15.57 -3.51
N PHE A 382 11.60 -16.75 -2.98
CA PHE A 382 12.53 -17.89 -3.01
C PHE A 382 12.86 -18.31 -4.45
N ALA A 383 11.87 -18.37 -5.34
CA ALA A 383 12.07 -18.65 -6.76
C ALA A 383 12.91 -17.58 -7.48
N MET A 384 12.76 -16.31 -7.11
CA MET A 384 13.60 -15.23 -7.64
C MET A 384 15.07 -15.38 -7.25
N LEU A 385 15.35 -15.92 -6.06
CA LEU A 385 16.70 -16.14 -5.56
C LEU A 385 17.36 -17.37 -6.21
N TYR A 386 16.66 -18.51 -6.21
CA TYR A 386 17.29 -19.81 -6.53
C TYR A 386 16.82 -20.46 -7.83
N GLY A 387 15.74 -19.98 -8.46
CA GLY A 387 15.15 -20.62 -9.64
C GLY A 387 16.14 -20.77 -10.78
N ARG A 388 17.03 -19.79 -11.00
CA ARG A 388 18.08 -19.88 -12.02
C ARG A 388 19.11 -20.96 -11.68
N ASP A 389 19.60 -20.99 -10.45
CA ASP A 389 20.70 -21.88 -10.06
C ASP A 389 20.24 -23.35 -9.97
N LEU A 390 18.96 -23.57 -9.65
CA LEU A 390 18.36 -24.90 -9.65
C LEU A 390 18.37 -25.57 -11.03
N THR A 391 18.32 -24.79 -12.12
CA THR A 391 18.38 -25.34 -13.50
C THR A 391 19.69 -26.10 -13.78
N ALA A 392 20.75 -25.82 -13.01
CA ALA A 392 22.06 -26.45 -13.18
C ALA A 392 22.25 -27.71 -12.32
N ILE A 393 21.31 -28.03 -11.44
CA ILE A 393 21.41 -29.17 -10.52
C ILE A 393 20.58 -30.35 -11.06
N PRO A 394 21.19 -31.50 -11.37
CA PRO A 394 20.47 -32.67 -11.88
C PRO A 394 19.66 -33.35 -10.77
N LEU A 395 18.48 -32.84 -10.50
CA LEU A 395 17.55 -33.39 -9.51
C LEU A 395 16.63 -34.46 -10.13
N THR A 396 16.19 -35.41 -9.30
CA THR A 396 15.23 -36.46 -9.68
C THR A 396 14.13 -36.60 -8.64
N GLY A 397 13.01 -37.24 -9.00
CA GLY A 397 11.91 -37.51 -8.07
C GLY A 397 11.22 -36.23 -7.59
N GLU A 398 10.79 -36.22 -6.32
CA GLU A 398 10.05 -35.09 -5.71
C GLU A 398 10.82 -33.76 -5.80
N ALA A 399 12.12 -33.76 -5.50
CA ALA A 399 12.94 -32.56 -5.56
C ALA A 399 12.99 -31.97 -6.98
N ALA A 400 12.97 -32.79 -8.04
CA ALA A 400 12.92 -32.31 -9.42
C ALA A 400 11.57 -31.65 -9.75
N THR A 401 10.48 -32.15 -9.18
CA THR A 401 9.14 -31.55 -9.34
C THR A 401 9.05 -30.22 -8.63
N ILE A 402 9.59 -30.12 -7.40
CA ILE A 402 9.64 -28.85 -6.66
C ILE A 402 10.55 -27.85 -7.38
N ALA A 403 11.76 -28.25 -7.79
CA ALA A 403 12.67 -27.39 -8.54
C ALA A 403 12.03 -26.84 -9.82
N PHE A 404 11.32 -27.68 -10.56
CA PHE A 404 10.59 -27.23 -11.75
C PHE A 404 9.50 -26.19 -11.42
N ARG A 405 8.75 -26.36 -10.33
CA ARG A 405 7.77 -25.33 -9.87
C ARG A 405 8.46 -24.03 -9.47
N VAL A 406 9.59 -24.10 -8.76
CA VAL A 406 10.42 -22.94 -8.40
C VAL A 406 10.89 -22.21 -9.65
N GLU A 407 11.40 -22.94 -10.64
CA GLU A 407 11.84 -22.38 -11.93
C GLU A 407 10.70 -21.68 -12.67
N LEU A 408 9.50 -22.28 -12.70
CA LEU A 408 8.31 -21.70 -13.32
C LEU A 408 7.82 -20.40 -12.65
N LEU A 409 8.11 -20.20 -11.37
CA LEU A 409 7.80 -18.97 -10.63
C LEU A 409 8.91 -17.90 -10.74
N SER A 410 9.99 -18.18 -11.48
CA SER A 410 11.16 -17.32 -11.60
C SER A 410 11.31 -16.73 -13.02
N PRO A 411 12.25 -15.79 -13.23
CA PRO A 411 12.54 -15.26 -14.57
C PRO A 411 12.99 -16.31 -15.61
N VAL A 412 13.39 -17.52 -15.20
CA VAL A 412 13.83 -18.59 -16.12
C VAL A 412 12.70 -19.54 -16.55
N ALA A 413 11.44 -19.23 -16.22
CA ALA A 413 10.29 -20.08 -16.49
C ALA A 413 10.20 -20.61 -17.94
N GLU A 414 10.39 -19.73 -18.94
CA GLU A 414 10.31 -20.12 -20.36
C GLU A 414 11.43 -21.11 -20.73
N THR A 415 12.65 -20.88 -20.25
CA THR A 415 13.80 -21.78 -20.47
C THR A 415 13.56 -23.14 -19.81
N ALA A 416 13.09 -23.15 -18.56
CA ALA A 416 12.77 -24.37 -17.83
C ALA A 416 11.66 -25.17 -18.53
N ALA A 417 10.58 -24.50 -18.97
CA ALA A 417 9.48 -25.11 -19.69
C ALA A 417 9.87 -25.63 -21.09
N ALA A 418 10.94 -25.11 -21.70
CA ALA A 418 11.48 -25.62 -22.95
C ALA A 418 12.35 -26.88 -22.74
N ALA A 419 13.09 -26.94 -21.64
CA ALA A 419 13.98 -28.05 -21.32
C ALA A 419 13.29 -29.27 -20.68
N ARG A 420 12.11 -29.08 -20.07
CA ARG A 420 11.39 -30.12 -19.35
C ARG A 420 10.66 -31.09 -20.28
N GLU A 421 10.90 -32.39 -20.11
CA GLU A 421 10.05 -33.44 -20.65
C GLU A 421 8.83 -33.64 -19.74
N THR A 422 7.61 -33.58 -20.30
CA THR A 422 6.37 -33.67 -19.50
C THR A 422 6.21 -35.07 -18.91
N THR A 423 6.07 -35.17 -17.59
CA THR A 423 5.82 -36.44 -16.92
C THR A 423 4.32 -36.73 -16.71
N ASP A 424 3.51 -35.69 -16.52
CA ASP A 424 2.08 -35.82 -16.27
C ASP A 424 1.23 -34.71 -16.95
N THR A 425 -0.10 -34.77 -16.75
CA THR A 425 -1.05 -33.80 -17.29
C THR A 425 -0.87 -32.40 -16.68
N THR A 426 -0.49 -32.32 -15.41
CA THR A 426 -0.30 -31.05 -14.71
C THR A 426 0.92 -30.32 -15.24
N GLU A 427 2.07 -30.98 -15.37
CA GLU A 427 3.27 -30.40 -15.97
C GLU A 427 3.03 -29.98 -17.42
N ARG A 428 2.32 -30.81 -18.20
CA ARG A 428 1.95 -30.42 -19.57
C ARG A 428 1.11 -29.15 -19.60
N PHE A 429 0.19 -28.99 -18.66
CA PHE A 429 -0.61 -27.78 -18.51
C PHE A 429 0.24 -26.57 -18.09
N LEU A 430 1.12 -26.72 -17.09
CA LEU A 430 2.02 -25.67 -16.63
C LEU A 430 2.97 -25.19 -17.75
N ILE A 431 3.59 -26.11 -18.50
CA ILE A 431 4.45 -25.78 -19.65
C ILE A 431 3.66 -25.00 -20.71
N ALA A 432 2.44 -25.44 -20.99
CA ALA A 432 1.57 -24.81 -21.96
C ALA A 432 1.13 -23.40 -21.52
N LEU A 433 0.87 -23.19 -20.22
CA LEU A 433 0.64 -21.85 -19.63
C LEU A 433 1.87 -20.94 -19.79
N THR A 434 3.06 -21.44 -19.49
CA THR A 434 4.31 -20.68 -19.65
C THR A 434 4.50 -20.22 -21.09
N ARG A 435 4.13 -21.06 -22.06
CA ARG A 435 4.19 -20.74 -23.50
C ARG A 435 3.02 -19.85 -23.97
N GLY A 436 1.96 -19.70 -23.16
CA GLY A 436 0.75 -18.95 -23.53
C GLY A 436 -0.15 -19.67 -24.54
N ASP A 437 0.06 -20.96 -24.79
CA ASP A 437 -0.72 -21.76 -25.75
C ASP A 437 -1.19 -23.06 -25.13
N LEU A 438 -2.51 -23.14 -24.90
CA LEU A 438 -3.18 -24.32 -24.32
C LEU A 438 -3.88 -25.20 -25.37
N LYS A 439 -3.66 -24.98 -26.67
CA LYS A 439 -4.33 -25.77 -27.72
C LYS A 439 -4.00 -27.26 -27.56
N GLY A 440 -5.04 -28.09 -27.46
CA GLY A 440 -4.90 -29.54 -27.31
C GLY A 440 -4.41 -29.99 -25.93
N VAL A 441 -4.33 -29.09 -24.94
CA VAL A 441 -3.87 -29.41 -23.59
C VAL A 441 -5.06 -29.57 -22.64
N THR A 442 -5.11 -30.71 -21.96
CA THR A 442 -6.17 -31.01 -20.98
C THR A 442 -5.89 -30.30 -19.66
N ALA A 443 -6.88 -29.58 -19.14
CA ALA A 443 -6.82 -28.98 -17.81
C ALA A 443 -6.81 -30.07 -16.71
N PRO A 444 -5.87 -30.00 -15.74
CA PRO A 444 -5.72 -31.05 -14.72
C PRO A 444 -6.80 -31.01 -13.62
N ASP A 445 -7.36 -29.83 -13.32
CA ASP A 445 -8.29 -29.63 -12.20
C ASP A 445 -9.35 -28.54 -12.49
N SER A 446 -10.13 -28.15 -11.47
CA SER A 446 -11.15 -27.09 -11.59
C SER A 446 -10.56 -25.73 -11.94
N MET A 447 -9.40 -25.39 -11.38
CA MET A 447 -8.74 -24.11 -11.66
C MET A 447 -8.14 -24.08 -13.06
N GLY A 448 -7.49 -25.16 -13.51
CA GLY A 448 -7.05 -25.30 -14.88
C GLY A 448 -8.21 -25.14 -15.88
N ARG A 449 -9.40 -25.68 -15.56
CA ARG A 449 -10.61 -25.48 -16.38
C ARG A 449 -11.11 -24.04 -16.39
N ALA A 450 -10.87 -23.28 -15.33
CA ALA A 450 -11.20 -21.85 -15.24
C ALA A 450 -10.19 -20.97 -15.98
N ILE A 451 -8.91 -21.33 -15.94
CA ILE A 451 -7.82 -20.62 -16.62
C ILE A 451 -7.89 -20.85 -18.13
N ALA A 452 -8.14 -22.09 -18.56
CA ALA A 452 -7.96 -22.48 -19.96
C ALA A 452 -8.72 -21.63 -21.00
N PRO A 453 -9.99 -21.24 -20.79
CA PRO A 453 -10.71 -20.41 -21.75
C PRO A 453 -10.06 -19.04 -21.97
N ALA A 454 -9.43 -18.43 -20.95
CA ALA A 454 -8.72 -17.17 -21.10
C ALA A 454 -7.51 -17.28 -22.05
N PHE A 455 -6.93 -18.48 -22.17
CA PHE A 455 -5.80 -18.73 -23.06
C PHE A 455 -6.22 -19.16 -24.48
N LEU A 456 -7.35 -19.85 -24.60
CA LEU A 456 -7.86 -20.38 -25.86
C LEU A 456 -8.71 -19.38 -26.65
N ASN A 457 -9.61 -18.67 -25.96
CA ASN A 457 -10.50 -17.67 -26.54
C ASN A 457 -10.81 -16.59 -25.49
N PRO A 458 -9.91 -15.61 -25.30
CA PRO A 458 -10.07 -14.58 -24.28
C PRO A 458 -11.40 -13.83 -24.41
N MET A 459 -12.20 -13.84 -23.35
CA MET A 459 -13.46 -13.09 -23.28
C MET A 459 -13.54 -12.29 -21.97
N PRO A 460 -13.08 -11.03 -21.98
CA PRO A 460 -13.24 -10.13 -20.83
C PRO A 460 -14.71 -9.89 -20.49
N SER A 461 -14.99 -9.50 -19.24
CA SER A 461 -16.32 -9.09 -18.80
C SER A 461 -16.85 -7.91 -19.62
N THR A 462 -18.17 -7.76 -19.69
CA THR A 462 -18.80 -6.63 -20.40
C THR A 462 -18.38 -5.28 -19.81
N GLU A 463 -18.20 -5.24 -18.49
CA GLU A 463 -17.77 -4.05 -17.74
C GLU A 463 -16.32 -3.67 -18.07
N THR A 464 -15.38 -4.61 -17.95
CA THR A 464 -13.97 -4.34 -18.28
C THR A 464 -13.77 -4.00 -19.76
N ARG A 465 -14.54 -4.62 -20.66
CA ARG A 465 -14.55 -4.26 -22.08
C ARG A 465 -15.04 -2.83 -22.31
N ALA A 466 -16.13 -2.43 -21.67
CA ALA A 466 -16.65 -1.07 -21.77
C ALA A 466 -15.63 -0.03 -21.26
N LEU A 467 -14.86 -0.35 -20.21
CA LEU A 467 -13.78 0.52 -19.73
C LEU A 467 -12.66 0.65 -20.78
N VAL A 468 -12.21 -0.45 -21.39
CA VAL A 468 -11.19 -0.40 -22.45
C VAL A 468 -11.68 0.38 -23.67
N ASP A 469 -12.90 0.10 -24.14
CA ASP A 469 -13.52 0.82 -25.27
C ASP A 469 -13.69 2.32 -24.99
N GLY A 470 -13.85 2.68 -23.71
CA GLY A 470 -13.90 4.05 -23.21
C GLY A 470 -12.55 4.72 -22.94
N ASN A 471 -11.42 4.12 -23.35
CA ASN A 471 -10.06 4.59 -23.03
C ASN A 471 -9.78 4.71 -21.52
N ARG A 472 -10.32 3.79 -20.70
CA ARG A 472 -10.14 3.71 -19.24
C ARG A 472 -9.38 2.43 -18.86
N THR A 473 -8.29 2.13 -19.56
CA THR A 473 -7.55 0.87 -19.44
C THR A 473 -7.04 0.59 -18.03
N GLY A 474 -6.59 1.61 -17.31
CA GLY A 474 -6.11 1.48 -15.92
C GLY A 474 -7.19 0.98 -14.98
N GLU A 475 -8.40 1.54 -15.09
CA GLU A 475 -9.56 1.11 -14.30
C GLU A 475 -9.99 -0.31 -14.67
N ALA A 476 -9.92 -0.66 -15.97
CA ALA A 476 -10.17 -2.02 -16.42
C ALA A 476 -9.18 -3.01 -15.77
N ILE A 477 -7.89 -2.69 -15.76
CA ILE A 477 -6.85 -3.52 -15.13
C ILE A 477 -7.09 -3.66 -13.62
N LEU A 478 -7.43 -2.57 -12.91
CA LEU A 478 -7.76 -2.63 -11.49
C LEU A 478 -8.93 -3.58 -11.22
N LEU A 479 -9.95 -3.56 -12.07
CA LEU A 479 -11.09 -4.47 -11.98
C LEU A 479 -10.71 -5.93 -12.30
N ALA A 480 -9.83 -6.18 -13.27
CA ALA A 480 -9.32 -7.55 -13.52
C ALA A 480 -8.53 -8.11 -12.35
N ILE A 481 -7.75 -7.28 -11.64
CA ILE A 481 -7.05 -7.71 -10.41
C ILE A 481 -8.09 -8.17 -9.37
N GLU A 482 -9.18 -7.41 -9.18
CA GLU A 482 -10.27 -7.77 -8.27
C GLU A 482 -11.03 -9.03 -8.72
N GLU A 483 -11.28 -9.20 -10.03
CA GLU A 483 -11.89 -10.42 -10.58
C GLU A 483 -11.03 -11.65 -10.29
N ILE A 484 -9.72 -11.59 -10.53
CA ILE A 484 -8.84 -12.74 -10.27
C ILE A 484 -8.72 -13.03 -8.77
N ALA A 485 -8.65 -12.00 -7.92
CA ALA A 485 -8.60 -12.16 -6.47
C ALA A 485 -9.83 -12.91 -5.92
N ARG A 486 -11.05 -12.53 -6.34
CA ARG A 486 -12.29 -13.28 -6.00
C ARG A 486 -12.26 -14.74 -6.48
N GLY A 487 -11.49 -15.00 -7.53
CA GLY A 487 -11.25 -16.36 -8.04
C GLY A 487 -10.45 -17.24 -7.09
N VAL A 488 -9.50 -16.66 -6.34
CA VAL A 488 -8.78 -17.36 -5.27
C VAL A 488 -9.74 -17.76 -4.14
N GLU A 489 -10.75 -16.93 -3.89
CA GLU A 489 -11.81 -17.15 -2.88
C GLU A 489 -12.95 -18.09 -3.36
N GLY A 490 -12.89 -18.57 -4.61
CA GLY A 490 -13.80 -19.59 -5.14
C GLY A 490 -14.65 -19.19 -6.36
N ASP A 491 -14.66 -17.92 -6.77
CA ASP A 491 -15.35 -17.49 -8.00
C ASP A 491 -14.47 -17.76 -9.24
N LEU A 492 -14.39 -19.03 -9.63
CA LEU A 492 -13.59 -19.47 -10.77
C LEU A 492 -13.96 -18.77 -12.09
N ALA A 493 -15.21 -18.33 -12.27
CA ALA A 493 -15.61 -17.61 -13.48
C ALA A 493 -14.96 -16.23 -13.57
N SER A 494 -14.70 -15.57 -12.42
CA SER A 494 -13.97 -14.30 -12.40
C SER A 494 -12.49 -14.47 -12.79
N VAL A 495 -11.86 -15.61 -12.49
CA VAL A 495 -10.48 -15.92 -12.98
C VAL A 495 -10.43 -15.84 -14.51
N THR A 496 -11.38 -16.48 -15.19
CA THR A 496 -11.43 -16.48 -16.66
C THR A 496 -11.53 -15.06 -17.23
N ARG A 497 -12.41 -14.23 -16.65
CA ARG A 497 -12.67 -12.87 -17.12
C ARG A 497 -11.48 -11.94 -16.90
N GLY A 498 -10.90 -11.97 -15.71
CA GLY A 498 -9.75 -11.13 -15.38
C GLY A 498 -8.50 -11.50 -16.19
N LEU A 499 -8.19 -12.80 -16.32
CA LEU A 499 -7.08 -13.24 -17.17
C LEU A 499 -7.32 -12.88 -18.65
N SER A 500 -8.56 -13.02 -19.13
CA SER A 500 -8.90 -12.61 -20.49
C SER A 500 -8.67 -11.12 -20.73
N LEU A 501 -8.99 -10.27 -19.74
CA LEU A 501 -8.74 -8.85 -19.84
C LEU A 501 -7.24 -8.57 -19.93
N LEU A 502 -6.43 -9.10 -19.00
CA LEU A 502 -4.98 -8.88 -18.99
C LEU A 502 -4.34 -9.21 -20.35
N ARG A 503 -4.74 -10.32 -20.97
CA ARG A 503 -4.27 -10.69 -22.32
C ARG A 503 -4.75 -9.71 -23.38
N SER A 504 -6.03 -9.32 -23.35
CA SER A 504 -6.61 -8.40 -24.35
C SER A 504 -5.96 -7.01 -24.36
N VAL A 505 -5.41 -6.57 -23.23
CA VAL A 505 -4.71 -5.28 -23.10
C VAL A 505 -3.18 -5.40 -23.23
N GLY A 506 -2.66 -6.55 -23.69
CA GLY A 506 -1.24 -6.75 -23.97
C GLY A 506 -0.38 -7.17 -22.77
N LEU A 507 -0.97 -7.45 -21.60
CA LEU A 507 -0.27 -7.90 -20.40
C LEU A 507 -0.09 -9.44 -20.38
N GLU A 508 0.31 -10.04 -21.50
CA GLU A 508 0.47 -11.49 -21.67
C GLU A 508 1.44 -12.10 -20.63
N GLY A 509 2.56 -11.42 -20.36
CA GLY A 509 3.52 -11.87 -19.35
C GLY A 509 2.94 -11.90 -17.94
N VAL A 510 2.08 -10.94 -17.60
CA VAL A 510 1.41 -10.93 -16.29
C VAL A 510 0.35 -12.03 -16.24
N ALA A 511 -0.48 -12.16 -17.28
CA ALA A 511 -1.50 -13.19 -17.35
C ALA A 511 -0.91 -14.62 -17.20
N ARG A 512 0.21 -14.89 -17.88
CA ARG A 512 0.93 -16.19 -17.77
C ARG A 512 1.46 -16.43 -16.36
N ARG A 513 2.14 -15.46 -15.75
CA ARG A 513 2.64 -15.57 -14.38
C ARG A 513 1.52 -15.75 -13.36
N THR A 514 0.46 -14.96 -13.45
CA THR A 514 -0.72 -15.09 -12.57
C THR A 514 -1.38 -16.46 -12.73
N ALA A 515 -1.49 -16.99 -13.96
CA ALA A 515 -2.02 -18.33 -14.19
C ALA A 515 -1.12 -19.44 -13.60
N LEU A 516 0.21 -19.30 -13.68
CA LEU A 516 1.14 -20.21 -13.02
C LEU A 516 1.01 -20.15 -11.50
N GLU A 517 0.94 -18.95 -10.93
CA GLU A 517 0.74 -18.75 -9.50
C GLU A 517 -0.58 -19.34 -9.00
N LEU A 518 -1.69 -19.20 -9.74
CA LEU A 518 -2.97 -19.84 -9.43
C LEU A 518 -2.91 -21.37 -9.40
N MET A 519 -2.00 -21.96 -10.18
CA MET A 519 -1.83 -23.41 -10.27
C MET A 519 -0.81 -23.96 -9.26
N ILE A 520 0.21 -23.17 -8.90
CA ILE A 520 1.35 -23.61 -8.09
C ILE A 520 1.20 -23.19 -6.62
N LEU A 521 0.69 -21.98 -6.35
CA LEU A 521 0.59 -21.46 -4.99
C LEU A 521 -0.66 -21.99 -4.31
N GLU A 522 -0.48 -22.59 -3.14
CA GLU A 522 -1.57 -23.11 -2.31
C GLU A 522 -2.19 -21.97 -1.49
N ARG A 523 -3.05 -21.18 -2.13
CA ARG A 523 -3.75 -20.04 -1.50
C ARG A 523 -5.22 -20.33 -1.15
N ARG A 524 -5.63 -21.60 -1.24
CA ARG A 524 -6.95 -22.07 -0.81
C ARG A 524 -6.81 -22.49 0.64
N GLY A 525 -7.38 -21.70 1.55
CA GLY A 525 -7.31 -21.93 3.00
C GLY A 525 -7.76 -23.32 3.45
#